data_AF-F0XGD9-F1
#
_entry.id   AF-F0XGD9-F1
#
_cell.length_a   1.000
_cell.length_b   1.000
_cell.length_c   1.000
_cell.angle_alpha   90.00
_cell.angle_beta   90.00
_cell.angle_gamma   90.00
#
_symmetry.space_group_name_H-M   'P 1'
#
loop_
_entity.id
_entity.type
_entity.pdbx_description
1 polymer ?
#
loop_
_entity_poly.entity_id
_entity_poly.type
_entity_poly.pdbx_seq_one_letter_code
_entity_poly.pdbx_strand_id
1 'polypeptide(L)'
;MAASTTASSADDISNFDTGLGGVDQVQNFLFRDVLWWSLGIVALSILCLRFFEIALAHIRHVSAMALPASAQAYWRSAQWGYMPWIKKHLTYAPISRKRHNREIQISSALSIGTLPTRLQAILLVGYLGSNLAYMLVLDYGRENRWSLWAEVRGRSGTLAAVNMVPLVLLASRNNPLISMLRISFDTFNIVHRWVGRTVAIETIIHTIAWMVVQVNDGGWPSVSFKIIHDSFIASGTVGVVALTVLVVVSVSPLRHAFYETFLATHILLAIIILACTWIHCATASIAGGLPELPYVVAIIILWVVERLARVALSAYSSWSRHGWADAVVEALPGETCRVTVHLPRYVNVRPGTHAYLRFLNIAPWQCHPFSIAWVKHNPRFDNDDILPVSVKEAQSEQQIFMEASVDGHNKKTHLLRTSVSFIISAQHGFTRKLYDRAREQGQQAITLKALFEGPYAGHHSLDSYGHVVLVAGASGITHQISYLRHLIEGYAAGTVATRRISFIWVVRDQEAFEWIRPWMDEILRLPHRAEVLHIRLFVTRPKHALKMYPASRSVQVFPSRPNISTLLKKEVAEQKGAMCVTVCGSGAMADDVRAAVRDVLDEGTVVDFVEESFTW
;
A
#
# COMPACT_ATOMS: atom_id res chain seq x y z
N MET A 1 71.63 18.39 21.92
CA MET A 1 70.46 17.56 21.55
C MET A 1 69.25 18.47 21.46
N ALA A 2 68.98 19.03 20.28
CA ALA A 2 67.77 19.79 20.01
C ALA A 2 66.81 18.84 19.30
N ALA A 3 65.68 18.54 19.93
CA ALA A 3 64.59 17.79 19.33
C ALA A 3 63.96 18.66 18.24
N SER A 4 64.04 18.21 16.98
CA SER A 4 63.29 18.79 15.88
C SER A 4 61.82 18.40 16.03
N THR A 5 61.01 19.32 16.51
CA THR A 5 59.56 19.29 16.31
C THR A 5 59.30 19.50 14.81
N THR A 6 59.13 18.39 14.09
CA THR A 6 58.61 18.40 12.71
C THR A 6 57.21 18.98 12.74
N ALA A 7 57.07 20.24 12.30
CA ALA A 7 55.79 20.81 11.96
C ALA A 7 55.11 19.91 10.91
N SER A 8 53.94 19.35 11.23
CA SER A 8 53.13 18.62 10.25
C SER A 8 52.75 19.59 9.14
N SER A 9 53.21 19.35 7.92
CA SER A 9 52.87 20.14 6.75
C SER A 9 51.35 20.17 6.54
N ALA A 10 50.82 21.32 6.12
CA ALA A 10 49.41 21.55 5.81
C ALA A 10 48.80 20.63 4.72
N ASP A 11 49.62 19.76 4.10
CA ASP A 11 49.28 18.86 2.99
C ASP A 11 49.26 17.36 3.33
N ASP A 12 49.25 16.97 4.62
CA ASP A 12 49.22 15.55 4.99
C ASP A 12 47.84 14.91 4.70
N ILE A 13 47.71 14.32 3.51
CA ILE A 13 46.50 13.68 2.98
C ILE A 13 46.16 12.40 3.73
N SER A 14 47.17 11.72 4.28
CA SER A 14 47.05 10.39 4.91
C SER A 14 46.06 10.37 6.08
N ASN A 15 45.86 11.51 6.76
CA ASN A 15 44.92 11.63 7.88
C ASN A 15 43.44 11.67 7.46
N PHE A 16 43.14 11.76 6.16
CA PHE A 16 41.78 11.95 5.63
C PHE A 16 41.25 10.74 4.84
N ASP A 17 42.08 9.71 4.67
CA ASP A 17 41.83 8.61 3.73
C ASP A 17 41.04 7.43 4.34
N THR A 18 40.90 7.40 5.67
CA THR A 18 40.34 6.27 6.43
C THR A 18 39.51 6.74 7.63
N GLY A 19 38.59 5.87 8.08
CA GLY A 19 37.78 6.07 9.29
C GLY A 19 37.09 7.44 9.40
N LEU A 20 37.24 8.08 10.56
CA LEU A 20 36.63 9.39 10.89
C LEU A 20 37.58 10.59 10.71
N GLY A 21 38.75 10.38 10.09
CA GLY A 21 39.72 11.45 9.87
C GLY A 21 39.13 12.63 9.08
N GLY A 22 39.18 13.84 9.65
CA GLY A 22 38.65 15.08 9.07
C GLY A 22 37.13 15.22 8.99
N VAL A 23 36.36 14.30 9.61
CA VAL A 23 34.90 14.32 9.59
C VAL A 23 34.34 15.16 10.74
N ASP A 24 33.43 16.10 10.45
CA ASP A 24 32.68 16.83 11.48
C ASP A 24 31.52 15.98 12.03
N GLN A 25 31.83 15.17 13.04
CA GLN A 25 30.85 14.30 13.69
C GLN A 25 29.77 15.06 14.47
N VAL A 26 30.10 16.23 15.03
CA VAL A 26 29.14 17.02 15.81
C VAL A 26 28.01 17.50 14.92
N GLN A 27 28.35 18.06 13.75
CA GLN A 27 27.32 18.46 12.79
C GLN A 27 26.60 17.25 12.18
N ASN A 28 27.29 16.12 11.95
CA ASN A 28 26.64 14.92 11.42
C ASN A 28 25.54 14.42 12.35
N PHE A 29 25.81 14.39 13.66
CA PHE A 29 24.80 14.02 14.65
C PHE A 29 23.69 15.06 14.78
N LEU A 30 24.01 16.35 14.68
CA LEU A 30 22.99 17.40 14.64
C LEU A 30 22.02 17.19 13.46
N PHE A 31 22.52 16.97 12.24
CA PHE A 31 21.65 16.78 11.08
C PHE A 31 20.90 15.46 11.10
N ARG A 32 21.50 14.38 11.63
CA ARG A 32 20.75 13.16 11.96
C ARG A 32 19.58 13.48 12.87
N ASP A 33 19.82 14.17 13.98
CA ASP A 33 18.80 14.46 14.98
C ASP A 33 17.71 15.35 14.40
N VAL A 34 18.07 16.40 13.68
CA VAL A 34 17.12 17.28 12.97
C VAL A 34 16.29 16.49 11.97
N LEU A 35 16.90 15.58 11.19
CA LEU A 35 16.18 14.77 10.22
C LEU A 35 15.18 13.83 10.91
N TRP A 36 15.58 13.13 11.96
CA TRP A 36 14.69 12.24 12.71
C TRP A 36 13.59 12.99 13.47
N TRP A 37 13.90 14.11 14.11
CA TRP A 37 12.89 14.96 14.73
C TRP A 37 11.90 15.49 13.69
N SER A 38 12.37 15.93 12.52
CA SER A 38 11.48 16.41 11.45
C SER A 38 10.53 15.30 10.96
N LEU A 39 11.03 14.08 10.74
CA LEU A 39 10.21 12.93 10.36
C LEU A 39 9.22 12.55 11.47
N GLY A 40 9.67 12.56 12.72
CA GLY A 40 8.84 12.28 13.90
C GLY A 40 7.72 13.30 14.09
N ILE A 41 8.02 14.59 13.93
CA ILE A 41 7.03 15.69 14.01
C ILE A 41 6.01 15.57 12.89
N VAL A 42 6.44 15.28 11.66
CA VAL A 42 5.51 15.05 10.54
C VAL A 42 4.61 13.85 10.81
N ALA A 43 5.17 12.72 11.27
CA ALA A 43 4.39 11.53 11.61
C ALA A 43 3.39 11.79 12.75
N LEU A 44 3.82 12.50 13.80
CA LEU A 44 2.95 12.87 14.92
C LEU A 44 1.85 13.84 14.49
N SER A 45 2.17 14.82 13.64
CA SER A 45 1.18 15.77 13.10
C SER A 45 0.11 15.05 12.28
N ILE A 46 0.52 14.11 11.42
CA ILE A 46 -0.40 13.25 10.68
C ILE A 46 -1.25 12.42 11.64
N LEU A 47 -0.64 11.82 12.67
CA LEU A 47 -1.34 11.02 13.66
C LEU A 47 -2.41 11.84 14.41
N CYS A 48 -2.08 13.05 14.86
CA CYS A 48 -3.01 13.96 15.51
C CYS A 48 -4.18 14.32 14.59
N LEU A 49 -3.90 14.65 13.32
CA LEU A 49 -4.93 14.93 12.32
C LEU A 49 -5.84 13.71 12.09
N ARG A 50 -5.28 12.50 11.99
CA ARG A 50 -6.06 11.28 11.82
C ARG A 50 -6.90 10.94 13.04
N PHE A 51 -6.36 11.12 14.24
CA PHE A 51 -7.13 10.93 15.46
C PHE A 51 -8.32 11.88 15.50
N PHE A 52 -8.12 13.14 15.13
CA PHE A 52 -9.19 14.12 15.01
C PHE A 52 -10.25 13.71 13.96
N GLU A 53 -9.83 13.30 12.76
CA GLU A 53 -10.75 12.80 11.73
C GLU A 53 -11.56 11.58 12.19
N ILE A 54 -10.93 10.65 12.91
CA ILE A 54 -11.58 9.46 13.48
C ILE A 54 -12.59 9.87 14.54
N ALA A 55 -12.23 10.77 15.44
CA ALA A 55 -13.12 11.26 16.48
C ALA A 55 -14.36 11.92 15.87
N LEU A 56 -14.19 12.75 14.84
CA LEU A 56 -15.32 13.37 14.11
C LEU A 56 -16.18 12.34 13.39
N ALA A 57 -15.56 11.36 12.71
CA ALA A 57 -16.30 10.30 12.04
C ALA A 57 -17.10 9.46 13.05
N HIS A 58 -16.55 9.22 14.25
CA HIS A 58 -17.23 8.52 15.33
C HIS A 58 -18.39 9.35 15.91
N ILE A 59 -18.18 10.64 16.20
CA ILE A 59 -19.25 11.55 16.65
C ILE A 59 -20.37 11.61 15.60
N ARG A 60 -20.01 11.72 14.32
CA ARG A 60 -20.96 11.69 13.20
C ARG A 60 -21.72 10.38 13.13
N HIS A 61 -21.03 9.24 13.27
CA HIS A 61 -21.66 7.93 13.28
C HIS A 61 -22.67 7.81 14.42
N VAL A 62 -22.26 8.11 15.65
CA VAL A 62 -23.11 7.98 16.84
C VAL A 62 -24.31 8.92 16.81
N SER A 63 -24.12 10.15 16.32
CA SER A 63 -25.21 11.12 16.20
C SER A 63 -26.15 10.88 15.02
N ALA A 64 -25.76 10.11 14.01
CA ALA A 64 -26.55 9.89 12.79
C ALA A 64 -27.09 8.46 12.62
N MET A 65 -26.55 7.46 13.34
CA MET A 65 -27.05 6.08 13.29
C MET A 65 -28.52 6.00 13.70
N ALA A 66 -29.26 5.08 13.08
CA ALA A 66 -30.72 4.92 13.20
C ALA A 66 -31.61 6.15 12.88
N LEU A 67 -31.08 7.37 12.73
CA LEU A 67 -31.89 8.56 12.42
C LEU A 67 -32.39 8.62 10.97
N PRO A 68 -33.60 9.14 10.68
CA PRO A 68 -34.06 9.33 9.31
C PRO A 68 -33.22 10.36 8.55
N ALA A 69 -33.26 10.30 7.23
CA ALA A 69 -32.41 11.13 6.37
C ALA A 69 -32.60 12.65 6.53
N SER A 70 -33.80 13.09 6.95
CA SER A 70 -34.10 14.50 7.25
C SER A 70 -33.38 15.00 8.50
N ALA A 71 -33.19 14.15 9.51
CA ALA A 71 -32.53 14.48 10.76
C ALA A 71 -30.99 14.52 10.64
N GLN A 72 -30.43 14.05 9.53
CA GLN A 72 -28.99 14.08 9.27
C GLN A 72 -28.51 15.39 8.60
N ALA A 73 -29.36 16.40 8.48
CA ALA A 73 -29.07 17.65 7.77
C ALA A 73 -27.83 18.38 8.28
N TYR A 74 -27.53 18.31 9.59
CA TYR A 74 -26.33 18.91 10.17
C TYR A 74 -25.05 18.43 9.49
N TRP A 75 -24.93 17.11 9.24
CA TRP A 75 -23.74 16.52 8.63
C TRP A 75 -23.67 16.68 7.11
N ARG A 76 -24.70 17.27 6.48
CA ARG A 76 -24.72 17.57 5.05
C ARG A 76 -23.81 18.74 4.70
N SER A 77 -23.79 19.79 5.52
CA SER A 77 -23.00 21.00 5.28
C SER A 77 -21.64 20.94 5.97
N ALA A 78 -20.64 21.55 5.32
CA ALA A 78 -19.29 21.62 5.87
C ALA A 78 -19.27 22.47 7.14
N GLN A 79 -18.80 21.88 8.24
CA GLN A 79 -18.72 22.57 9.55
C GLN A 79 -17.62 23.65 9.56
N TRP A 80 -16.60 23.50 8.70
CA TRP A 80 -15.50 24.43 8.57
C TRP A 80 -15.40 24.93 7.14
N GLY A 81 -15.54 26.24 6.94
CA GLY A 81 -15.51 26.87 5.61
C GLY A 81 -14.19 26.66 4.85
N TYR A 82 -13.08 26.45 5.55
CA TYR A 82 -11.77 26.22 4.93
C TYR A 82 -11.53 24.76 4.49
N MET A 83 -12.27 23.79 5.04
CA MET A 83 -12.01 22.36 4.81
C MET A 83 -12.26 21.93 3.34
N PRO A 84 -13.33 22.38 2.67
CA PRO A 84 -13.50 22.12 1.23
C PRO A 84 -12.35 22.67 0.39
N TRP A 85 -11.83 23.85 0.74
CA TRP A 85 -10.69 24.45 0.04
C TRP A 85 -9.43 23.60 0.17
N ILE A 86 -9.10 23.13 1.38
CA ILE A 86 -7.94 22.25 1.63
C ILE A 86 -8.09 20.95 0.84
N LYS A 87 -9.25 20.30 0.91
CA LYS A 87 -9.51 19.05 0.18
C LYS A 87 -9.37 19.24 -1.32
N LYS A 88 -9.98 20.31 -1.87
CA LYS A 88 -9.99 20.61 -3.30
C LYS A 88 -8.61 20.94 -3.87
N HIS A 89 -7.79 21.69 -3.13
CA HIS A 89 -6.55 22.28 -3.65
C HIS A 89 -5.28 21.60 -3.14
N LEU A 90 -5.33 20.83 -2.06
CA LEU A 90 -4.16 20.23 -1.42
C LEU A 90 -4.26 18.69 -1.33
N THR A 91 -5.33 18.16 -0.71
CA THR A 91 -5.43 16.71 -0.42
C THR A 91 -5.81 15.89 -1.65
N TYR A 92 -6.83 16.31 -2.41
CA TYR A 92 -7.32 15.59 -3.60
C TYR A 92 -6.72 16.10 -4.90
N ALA A 93 -6.05 17.25 -4.87
CA ALA A 93 -5.48 17.85 -6.05
C ALA A 93 -4.23 17.07 -6.52
N PRO A 94 -4.19 16.63 -7.78
CA PRO A 94 -2.94 16.19 -8.40
C PRO A 94 -1.97 17.37 -8.56
N ILE A 95 -0.68 17.07 -8.71
CA ILE A 95 0.35 18.08 -9.03
C ILE A 95 0.00 18.80 -10.34
N SER A 96 -0.34 18.03 -11.38
CA SER A 96 -0.75 18.56 -12.69
C SER A 96 -2.27 18.66 -12.81
N ARG A 97 -2.79 19.03 -14.00
CA ARG A 97 -4.20 19.40 -14.21
C ARG A 97 -5.21 18.30 -13.84
N LYS A 98 -5.02 17.08 -14.37
CA LYS A 98 -6.04 16.02 -14.26
C LYS A 98 -5.52 14.67 -13.72
N ARG A 99 -4.24 14.37 -13.90
CA ARG A 99 -3.74 12.99 -13.76
C ARG A 99 -3.07 12.74 -12.41
N HIS A 100 -3.54 11.72 -11.69
CA HIS A 100 -2.93 11.14 -10.50
C HIS A 100 -2.61 9.66 -10.75
N ASN A 101 -1.65 9.08 -10.02
CA ASN A 101 -1.24 7.67 -10.17
C ASN A 101 -0.75 7.23 -11.57
N ARG A 102 -0.55 8.17 -12.51
CA ARG A 102 0.20 7.90 -13.74
C ARG A 102 1.69 8.05 -13.47
N GLU A 103 2.46 7.17 -14.09
CA GLU A 103 3.91 7.25 -14.15
C GLU A 103 4.41 8.54 -14.83
N ILE A 104 5.34 9.23 -14.16
CA ILE A 104 6.13 10.34 -14.68
C ILE A 104 7.12 9.77 -15.68
N GLN A 105 6.80 9.90 -16.96
CA GLN A 105 7.65 9.45 -18.07
C GLN A 105 8.64 10.58 -18.43
N ILE A 106 9.95 10.33 -18.27
CA ILE A 106 11.01 11.20 -18.85
C ILE A 106 11.09 10.95 -20.35
N SER A 107 10.95 9.68 -20.75
CA SER A 107 10.92 9.23 -22.14
C SER A 107 9.81 8.19 -22.32
N SER A 108 9.55 7.78 -23.56
CA SER A 108 8.56 6.73 -23.86
C SER A 108 8.83 5.41 -23.11
N ALA A 109 10.08 5.15 -22.73
CA ALA A 109 10.50 3.97 -21.99
C ALA A 109 10.78 4.25 -20.50
N LEU A 110 11.32 5.42 -20.14
CA LEU A 110 11.78 5.70 -18.77
C LEU A 110 10.72 6.42 -17.94
N SER A 111 10.38 5.82 -16.81
CA SER A 111 9.46 6.38 -15.81
C SER A 111 10.13 6.49 -14.44
N ILE A 112 9.93 7.62 -13.75
CA ILE A 112 10.54 7.92 -12.44
C ILE A 112 9.63 7.47 -11.28
N GLY A 113 8.34 7.26 -11.52
CA GLY A 113 7.37 6.89 -10.48
C GLY A 113 6.01 7.54 -10.70
N THR A 114 5.05 7.22 -9.85
CA THR A 114 3.67 7.74 -9.93
C THR A 114 3.57 9.19 -9.48
N LEU A 115 2.70 9.97 -10.11
CA LEU A 115 2.41 11.36 -9.75
C LEU A 115 1.72 11.45 -8.36
N PRO A 116 2.37 12.03 -7.33
CA PRO A 116 1.76 12.21 -6.01
C PRO A 116 0.62 13.25 -6.02
N THR A 117 -0.14 13.32 -4.92
CA THR A 117 -0.97 14.49 -4.62
C THR A 117 -0.08 15.68 -4.26
N ARG A 118 -0.62 16.91 -4.28
CA ARG A 118 0.18 18.10 -3.94
C ARG A 118 0.74 18.04 -2.52
N LEU A 119 -0.04 17.56 -1.56
CA LEU A 119 0.44 17.37 -0.18
C LEU A 119 1.63 16.40 -0.12
N GLN A 120 1.51 15.24 -0.77
CA GLN A 120 2.60 14.25 -0.85
C GLN A 120 3.83 14.85 -1.53
N ALA A 121 3.63 15.64 -2.60
CA ALA A 121 4.72 16.29 -3.32
C ALA A 121 5.45 17.32 -2.46
N ILE A 122 4.72 18.15 -1.68
CA ILE A 122 5.32 19.14 -0.78
C ILE A 122 6.16 18.44 0.29
N LEU A 123 5.62 17.39 0.93
CA LEU A 123 6.35 16.63 1.95
C LEU A 123 7.60 15.97 1.36
N LEU A 124 7.48 15.40 0.15
CA LEU A 124 8.58 14.74 -0.53
C LEU A 124 9.68 15.72 -0.94
N VAL A 125 9.31 16.86 -1.56
CA VAL A 125 10.26 17.91 -1.95
C VAL A 125 10.95 18.51 -0.74
N GLY A 126 10.21 18.74 0.35
CA GLY A 126 10.77 19.19 1.62
C GLY A 126 11.83 18.23 2.16
N TYR A 127 11.52 16.93 2.19
CA TYR A 127 12.45 15.89 2.63
C TYR A 127 13.69 15.73 1.73
N LEU A 128 13.51 15.73 0.40
CA LEU A 128 14.63 15.66 -0.53
C LEU A 128 15.50 16.92 -0.46
N GLY A 129 14.87 18.08 -0.35
CA GLY A 129 15.54 19.37 -0.18
C GLY A 129 16.32 19.46 1.13
N SER A 130 15.79 18.93 2.23
CA SER A 130 16.51 18.91 3.51
C SER A 130 17.75 18.01 3.45
N ASN A 131 17.66 16.82 2.87
CA ASN A 131 18.83 15.94 2.71
C ASN A 131 19.92 16.58 1.84
N LEU A 132 19.53 17.20 0.72
CA LEU A 132 20.47 17.93 -0.12
C LEU A 132 21.11 19.11 0.62
N ALA A 133 20.31 19.89 1.36
CA ALA A 133 20.82 21.01 2.15
C ALA A 133 21.83 20.53 3.20
N TYR A 134 21.49 19.53 4.02
CA TYR A 134 22.38 19.01 5.06
C TYR A 134 23.67 18.42 4.49
N MET A 135 23.61 17.82 3.30
CA MET A 135 24.80 17.33 2.59
C MET A 135 25.75 18.48 2.17
N LEU A 136 25.20 19.61 1.77
CA LEU A 136 25.95 20.77 1.24
C LEU A 136 26.35 21.79 2.31
N VAL A 137 25.83 21.69 3.55
CA VAL A 137 26.35 22.49 4.66
C VAL A 137 27.70 21.91 5.08
N LEU A 138 28.76 22.55 4.58
CA LEU A 138 30.16 22.21 4.78
C LEU A 138 30.96 23.45 5.17
N ASP A 139 32.08 23.26 5.85
CA ASP A 139 33.02 24.33 6.17
C ASP A 139 33.93 24.68 4.97
N TYR A 140 33.40 25.51 4.06
CA TYR A 140 34.14 25.99 2.88
C TYR A 140 35.29 26.96 3.22
N GLY A 141 35.44 27.38 4.48
CA GLY A 141 36.48 28.31 4.91
C GLY A 141 37.83 27.63 5.20
N ARG A 142 37.90 26.30 5.18
CA ARG A 142 39.13 25.55 5.48
C ARG A 142 40.15 25.66 4.35
N GLU A 143 41.40 25.97 4.70
CA GLU A 143 42.50 26.06 3.75
C GLU A 143 42.86 24.70 3.14
N ASN A 144 42.71 23.60 3.90
CA ASN A 144 43.02 22.26 3.41
C ASN A 144 41.82 21.64 2.66
N ARG A 145 41.93 21.59 1.32
CA ARG A 145 40.94 20.97 0.42
C ARG A 145 40.60 19.51 0.74
N TRP A 146 41.52 18.74 1.33
CA TRP A 146 41.30 17.33 1.66
C TRP A 146 40.39 17.16 2.87
N SER A 147 40.43 18.11 3.81
CA SER A 147 39.48 18.17 4.92
C SER A 147 38.06 18.38 4.42
N LEU A 148 37.84 19.16 3.36
CA LEU A 148 36.52 19.36 2.77
C LEU A 148 35.97 18.05 2.17
N TRP A 149 36.81 17.30 1.43
CA TRP A 149 36.42 15.98 0.90
C TRP A 149 36.14 14.95 1.99
N ALA A 150 36.90 14.98 3.09
CA ALA A 150 36.64 14.15 4.25
C ALA A 150 35.30 14.49 4.91
N GLU A 151 34.94 15.77 4.98
CA GLU A 151 33.65 16.22 5.50
C GLU A 151 32.49 15.79 4.59
N VAL A 152 32.61 15.95 3.27
CA VAL A 152 31.63 15.43 2.29
C VAL A 152 31.43 13.93 2.48
N ARG A 153 32.53 13.17 2.57
CA ARG A 153 32.51 11.71 2.79
C ARG A 153 31.74 11.35 4.06
N GLY A 154 32.05 12.02 5.17
CA GLY A 154 31.37 11.78 6.44
C GLY A 154 29.89 12.13 6.37
N ARG A 155 29.56 13.30 5.83
CA ARG A 155 28.19 13.81 5.73
C ARG A 155 27.30 12.90 4.89
N SER A 156 27.74 12.54 3.68
CA SER A 156 26.95 11.68 2.80
C SER A 156 26.88 10.24 3.29
N GLY A 157 27.93 9.73 3.97
CA GLY A 157 27.91 8.41 4.61
C GLY A 157 26.93 8.32 5.77
N THR A 158 26.95 9.28 6.69
CA THR A 158 26.02 9.33 7.82
C THR A 158 24.58 9.53 7.34
N LEU A 159 24.32 10.46 6.42
CA LEU A 159 22.97 10.67 5.87
C LEU A 159 22.43 9.42 5.17
N ALA A 160 23.25 8.71 4.39
CA ALA A 160 22.85 7.46 3.75
C ALA A 160 22.42 6.41 4.79
N ALA A 161 23.23 6.18 5.82
CA ALA A 161 22.94 5.22 6.88
C ALA A 161 21.66 5.58 7.66
N VAL A 162 21.45 6.86 7.94
CA VAL A 162 20.26 7.39 8.62
C VAL A 162 19.00 7.20 7.76
N ASN A 163 19.10 7.45 6.46
CA ASN A 163 18.02 7.29 5.49
C ASN A 163 17.68 5.81 5.21
N MET A 164 18.60 4.87 5.45
CA MET A 164 18.31 3.43 5.34
C MET A 164 17.27 2.95 6.36
N VAL A 165 17.08 3.65 7.49
CA VAL A 165 16.07 3.31 8.50
C VAL A 165 14.65 3.47 7.94
N PRO A 166 14.19 4.66 7.50
CA PRO A 166 12.89 4.80 6.85
C PRO A 166 12.81 4.02 5.52
N LEU A 167 13.92 3.83 4.81
CA LEU A 167 13.95 3.05 3.57
C LEU A 167 13.36 1.64 3.76
N VAL A 168 13.86 0.91 4.77
CA VAL A 168 13.41 -0.47 5.03
C VAL A 168 12.04 -0.47 5.70
N LEU A 169 11.78 0.45 6.61
CA LEU A 169 10.50 0.53 7.33
C LEU A 169 9.31 0.78 6.38
N LEU A 170 9.48 1.64 5.38
CA LEU A 170 8.43 1.98 4.41
C LEU A 170 8.21 0.90 3.35
N ALA A 171 9.12 -0.08 3.22
CA ALA A 171 8.94 -1.24 2.34
C ALA A 171 8.14 -2.40 2.99
N SER A 172 7.95 -2.35 4.31
CA SER A 172 7.31 -3.40 5.10
C SER A 172 5.79 -3.40 4.94
N ARG A 173 5.20 -4.58 4.65
CA ARG A 173 3.74 -4.73 4.48
C ARG A 173 3.01 -4.78 5.82
N ASN A 174 3.59 -5.50 6.78
CA ASN A 174 3.06 -5.62 8.15
C ASN A 174 3.54 -4.47 9.04
N ASN A 175 3.44 -3.24 8.54
CA ASN A 175 3.90 -2.06 9.27
C ASN A 175 2.75 -1.45 10.09
N PRO A 176 2.84 -1.37 11.43
CA PRO A 176 1.79 -0.79 12.27
C PRO A 176 1.50 0.68 11.94
N LEU A 177 2.48 1.41 11.37
CA LEU A 177 2.29 2.79 10.94
C LEU A 177 1.25 2.94 9.83
N ILE A 178 1.03 1.92 9.00
CA ILE A 178 -0.02 1.94 7.95
C ILE A 178 -1.40 2.10 8.60
N SER A 179 -1.68 1.30 9.63
CA SER A 179 -2.95 1.34 10.36
C SER A 179 -3.07 2.62 11.20
N MET A 180 -1.99 3.00 11.88
CA MET A 180 -1.98 4.15 12.80
C MET A 180 -2.10 5.50 12.06
N LEU A 181 -1.36 5.68 10.95
CA LEU A 181 -1.38 6.91 10.15
C LEU A 181 -2.48 6.89 9.07
N ARG A 182 -3.14 5.74 8.84
CA ARG A 182 -4.09 5.51 7.74
C ARG A 182 -3.54 5.98 6.40
N ILE A 183 -2.28 5.63 6.14
CA ILE A 183 -1.59 5.88 4.86
C ILE A 183 -1.43 4.53 4.17
N SER A 184 -1.85 4.44 2.90
CA SER A 184 -1.78 3.18 2.14
C SER A 184 -0.33 2.71 1.96
N PHE A 185 -0.16 1.39 1.85
CA PHE A 185 1.13 0.78 1.51
C PHE A 185 1.69 1.36 0.20
N ASP A 186 0.84 1.66 -0.78
CA ASP A 186 1.27 2.26 -2.04
C ASP A 186 1.91 3.64 -1.85
N THR A 187 1.36 4.44 -0.92
CA THR A 187 1.94 5.74 -0.58
C THR A 187 3.30 5.58 0.12
N PHE A 188 3.43 4.61 1.03
CA PHE A 188 4.73 4.28 1.63
C PHE A 188 5.74 3.81 0.59
N ASN A 189 5.30 3.00 -0.37
CA ASN A 189 6.14 2.51 -1.45
C ASN A 189 6.58 3.64 -2.41
N ILE A 190 5.75 4.68 -2.62
CA ILE A 190 6.18 5.89 -3.32
C ILE A 190 7.37 6.53 -2.59
N VAL A 191 7.25 6.72 -1.28
CA VAL A 191 8.31 7.33 -0.45
C VAL A 191 9.55 6.42 -0.42
N HIS A 192 9.40 5.11 -0.24
CA HIS A 192 10.48 4.12 -0.29
C HIS A 192 11.35 4.27 -1.55
N ARG A 193 10.74 4.41 -2.73
CA ARG A 193 11.48 4.60 -3.99
C ARG A 193 12.30 5.89 -4.01
N TRP A 194 11.81 6.97 -3.43
CA TRP A 194 12.53 8.26 -3.39
C TRP A 194 13.62 8.29 -2.32
N VAL A 195 13.36 7.73 -1.13
CA VAL A 195 14.37 7.53 -0.10
C VAL A 195 15.49 6.62 -0.63
N GLY A 196 15.14 5.54 -1.36
CA GLY A 196 16.13 4.62 -1.94
C GLY A 196 17.05 5.29 -2.96
N ARG A 197 16.53 6.23 -3.76
CA ARG A 197 17.35 7.06 -4.65
C ARG A 197 18.27 8.01 -3.89
N THR A 198 17.76 8.58 -2.79
CA THR A 198 18.54 9.48 -1.93
C THR A 198 19.72 8.74 -1.33
N VAL A 199 19.47 7.57 -0.71
CA VAL A 199 20.52 6.67 -0.20
C VAL A 199 21.53 6.30 -1.30
N ALA A 200 21.06 5.92 -2.49
CA ALA A 200 21.97 5.59 -3.59
C ALA A 200 22.87 6.75 -4.01
N ILE A 201 22.33 7.97 -4.13
CA ILE A 201 23.11 9.16 -4.47
C ILE A 201 24.11 9.48 -3.36
N GLU A 202 23.68 9.50 -2.10
CA GLU A 202 24.53 9.78 -0.94
C GLU A 202 25.67 8.76 -0.80
N THR A 203 25.39 7.47 -1.01
CA THR A 203 26.39 6.39 -0.99
C THR A 203 27.39 6.53 -2.15
N ILE A 204 26.94 6.87 -3.37
CA ILE A 204 27.86 7.10 -4.50
C ILE A 204 28.76 8.30 -4.21
N ILE A 205 28.21 9.41 -3.70
CA ILE A 205 29.00 10.60 -3.31
C ILE A 205 30.00 10.25 -2.20
N HIS A 206 29.60 9.45 -1.21
CA HIS A 206 30.48 8.95 -0.15
C HIS A 206 31.69 8.20 -0.73
N THR A 207 31.45 7.27 -1.66
CA THR A 207 32.52 6.49 -2.31
C THR A 207 33.43 7.36 -3.18
N ILE A 208 32.86 8.30 -3.94
CA ILE A 208 33.64 9.23 -4.78
C ILE A 208 34.52 10.12 -3.90
N ALA A 209 33.97 10.68 -2.82
CA ALA A 209 34.71 11.56 -1.91
C ALA A 209 35.90 10.83 -1.26
N TRP A 210 35.71 9.58 -0.85
CA TRP A 210 36.81 8.72 -0.39
C TRP A 210 37.85 8.45 -1.50
N MET A 211 37.39 8.07 -2.70
CA MET A 211 38.27 7.72 -3.81
C MET A 211 39.14 8.89 -4.26
N VAL A 212 38.61 10.12 -4.28
CA VAL A 212 39.35 11.34 -4.65
C VAL A 212 40.54 11.56 -3.70
N VAL A 213 40.33 11.42 -2.39
CA VAL A 213 41.40 11.54 -1.39
C VAL A 213 42.43 10.41 -1.57
N GLN A 214 41.97 9.17 -1.73
CA GLN A 214 42.85 7.99 -1.83
C GLN A 214 43.74 8.00 -3.09
N VAL A 215 43.19 8.41 -4.24
CA VAL A 215 43.97 8.52 -5.49
C VAL A 215 45.04 9.59 -5.35
N ASN A 216 44.76 10.68 -4.62
CA ASN A 216 45.75 11.74 -4.45
C ASN A 216 46.84 11.38 -3.41
N ASP A 217 46.51 10.57 -2.40
CA ASP A 217 47.47 10.09 -1.40
C ASP A 217 48.48 9.09 -1.99
N GLY A 218 48.00 8.04 -2.64
CA GLY A 218 48.84 6.91 -3.07
C GLY A 218 48.62 6.43 -4.50
N GLY A 219 47.89 7.19 -5.32
CA GLY A 219 47.56 6.82 -6.70
C GLY A 219 46.54 5.68 -6.83
N TRP A 220 46.22 5.34 -8.08
CA TRP A 220 45.34 4.21 -8.41
C TRP A 220 45.78 2.85 -7.84
N PRO A 221 47.09 2.51 -7.76
CA PRO A 221 47.53 1.28 -7.11
C PRO A 221 47.10 1.20 -5.63
N SER A 222 47.17 2.31 -4.90
CA SER A 222 46.75 2.38 -3.49
C SER A 222 45.26 2.09 -3.32
N VAL A 223 44.41 2.65 -4.20
CA VAL A 223 42.97 2.34 -4.23
C VAL A 223 42.74 0.85 -4.44
N SER A 224 43.38 0.26 -5.45
CA SER A 224 43.22 -1.17 -5.76
C SER A 224 43.70 -2.06 -4.62
N PHE A 225 44.78 -1.68 -3.94
CA PHE A 225 45.31 -2.40 -2.80
C PHE A 225 44.32 -2.41 -1.63
N LYS A 226 43.74 -1.26 -1.26
CA LYS A 226 42.75 -1.17 -0.17
C LYS A 226 41.45 -1.91 -0.49
N ILE A 227 40.96 -1.85 -1.73
CA ILE A 227 39.75 -2.59 -2.15
C ILE A 227 39.93 -4.10 -1.99
N ILE A 228 41.13 -4.63 -2.15
CA ILE A 228 41.39 -6.08 -2.09
C ILE A 228 41.77 -6.54 -0.68
N HIS A 229 42.59 -5.77 0.04
CA HIS A 229 43.23 -6.24 1.27
C HIS A 229 42.63 -5.65 2.55
N ASP A 230 41.94 -4.51 2.48
CA ASP A 230 41.32 -3.90 3.65
C ASP A 230 39.84 -4.27 3.71
N SER A 231 39.45 -5.10 4.68
CA SER A 231 38.07 -5.54 4.92
C SER A 231 37.08 -4.37 5.03
N PHE A 232 37.51 -3.24 5.60
CA PHE A 232 36.68 -2.04 5.72
C PHE A 232 36.31 -1.49 4.33
N ILE A 233 37.30 -1.26 3.47
CA ILE A 233 37.09 -0.70 2.12
C ILE A 233 36.50 -1.74 1.16
N ALA A 234 36.94 -3.00 1.25
CA ALA A 234 36.45 -4.10 0.41
C ALA A 234 34.94 -4.30 0.58
N SER A 235 34.46 -4.37 1.82
CA SER A 235 33.03 -4.53 2.13
C SER A 235 32.20 -3.34 1.63
N GLY A 236 32.67 -2.11 1.84
CA GLY A 236 32.02 -0.90 1.30
C GLY A 236 31.94 -0.91 -0.23
N THR A 237 33.01 -1.33 -0.91
CA THR A 237 33.08 -1.41 -2.37
C THR A 237 32.09 -2.44 -2.93
N VAL A 238 32.04 -3.65 -2.35
CA VAL A 238 31.06 -4.67 -2.74
C VAL A 238 29.63 -4.17 -2.53
N GLY A 239 29.38 -3.47 -1.41
CA GLY A 239 28.09 -2.86 -1.12
C GLY A 239 27.66 -1.83 -2.17
N VAL A 240 28.55 -0.92 -2.58
CA VAL A 240 28.27 0.12 -3.59
C VAL A 240 28.04 -0.48 -4.98
N VAL A 241 28.82 -1.51 -5.35
CA VAL A 241 28.61 -2.25 -6.61
C VAL A 241 27.22 -2.91 -6.60
N ALA A 242 26.87 -3.61 -5.52
CA ALA A 242 25.56 -4.23 -5.35
C ALA A 242 24.42 -3.20 -5.40
N LEU A 243 24.58 -2.04 -4.76
CA LEU A 243 23.62 -0.94 -4.78
C LEU A 243 23.47 -0.34 -6.19
N THR A 244 24.56 -0.18 -6.93
CA THR A 244 24.54 0.32 -8.30
C THR A 244 23.77 -0.64 -9.22
N VAL A 245 24.06 -1.94 -9.12
CA VAL A 245 23.32 -2.98 -9.86
C VAL A 245 21.84 -2.96 -9.47
N LEU A 246 21.53 -2.81 -8.17
CA LEU A 246 20.15 -2.73 -7.68
C LEU A 246 19.42 -1.55 -8.32
N VAL A 247 20.02 -0.36 -8.38
CA VAL A 247 19.42 0.83 -9.00
C VAL A 247 19.16 0.60 -10.50
N VAL A 248 20.14 0.02 -11.22
CA VAL A 248 20.00 -0.29 -12.65
C VAL A 248 18.85 -1.26 -12.90
N VAL A 249 18.76 -2.36 -12.14
CA VAL A 249 17.68 -3.35 -12.29
C VAL A 249 16.32 -2.77 -11.86
N SER A 250 16.31 -1.75 -11.00
CA SER A 250 15.09 -1.09 -10.49
C SER A 250 14.47 -0.05 -11.43
N VAL A 251 15.11 0.25 -12.57
CA VAL A 251 14.54 1.17 -13.56
C VAL A 251 13.25 0.63 -14.16
N SER A 252 12.33 1.54 -14.48
CA SER A 252 10.96 1.19 -14.88
C SER A 252 10.84 0.20 -16.05
N PRO A 253 11.61 0.32 -17.16
CA PRO A 253 11.52 -0.65 -18.26
C PRO A 253 11.82 -2.09 -17.82
N LEU A 254 12.90 -2.30 -17.07
CA LEU A 254 13.33 -3.62 -16.62
C LEU A 254 12.36 -4.19 -15.59
N ARG A 255 11.95 -3.37 -14.62
CA ARG A 255 10.98 -3.75 -13.60
C ARG A 255 9.65 -4.22 -14.20
N HIS A 256 9.12 -3.53 -15.19
CA HIS A 256 7.82 -3.89 -15.77
C HIS A 256 7.91 -5.07 -16.73
N ALA A 257 9.01 -5.22 -17.46
CA ALA A 257 9.22 -6.36 -18.35
C ALA A 257 9.45 -7.67 -17.57
N PHE A 258 10.18 -7.62 -16.47
CA PHE A 258 10.60 -8.80 -15.70
C PHE A 258 10.36 -8.64 -14.20
N TYR A 259 9.13 -8.30 -13.81
CA TYR A 259 8.79 -7.98 -12.41
C TYR A 259 9.21 -9.05 -11.40
N GLU A 260 8.96 -10.32 -11.70
CA GLU A 260 9.30 -11.44 -10.81
C GLU A 260 10.81 -11.56 -10.58
N THR A 261 11.59 -11.47 -11.67
CA THR A 261 13.05 -11.49 -11.61
C THR A 261 13.58 -10.27 -10.88
N PHE A 262 13.06 -9.09 -11.22
CA PHE A 262 13.38 -7.84 -10.53
C PHE A 262 13.20 -7.97 -9.02
N LEU A 263 12.04 -8.47 -8.56
CA LEU A 263 11.73 -8.57 -7.14
C LEU A 263 12.69 -9.52 -6.42
N ALA A 264 12.97 -10.69 -7.01
CA ALA A 264 13.91 -11.66 -6.44
C ALA A 264 15.34 -11.10 -6.37
N THR A 265 15.84 -10.52 -7.47
CA THR A 265 17.18 -9.91 -7.51
C THR A 265 17.30 -8.72 -6.56
N HIS A 266 16.25 -7.89 -6.44
CA HIS A 266 16.24 -6.75 -5.54
C HIS A 266 16.35 -7.19 -4.07
N ILE A 267 15.62 -8.24 -3.66
CA ILE A 267 15.73 -8.79 -2.30
C ILE A 267 17.13 -9.36 -2.04
N LEU A 268 17.69 -10.11 -2.99
CA LEU A 268 19.03 -10.68 -2.87
C LEU A 268 20.10 -9.59 -2.73
N LEU A 269 20.06 -8.58 -3.60
CA LEU A 269 21.00 -7.45 -3.54
C LEU A 269 20.82 -6.63 -2.25
N ALA A 270 19.59 -6.44 -1.77
CA ALA A 270 19.35 -5.77 -0.49
C ALA A 270 19.98 -6.52 0.69
N ILE A 271 19.95 -7.86 0.71
CA ILE A 271 20.64 -8.66 1.73
C ILE A 271 22.16 -8.42 1.67
N ILE A 272 22.74 -8.45 0.46
CA ILE A 272 24.17 -8.20 0.25
C ILE A 272 24.55 -6.79 0.73
N ILE A 273 23.78 -5.77 0.36
CA ILE A 273 24.02 -4.38 0.76
C ILE A 273 23.98 -4.24 2.29
N LEU A 274 22.97 -4.81 2.96
CA LEU A 274 22.86 -4.75 4.42
C LEU A 274 24.01 -5.48 5.12
N ALA A 275 24.40 -6.67 4.63
CA ALA A 275 25.52 -7.43 5.18
C ALA A 275 26.86 -6.69 4.99
N CYS A 276 27.11 -6.17 3.79
CA CYS A 276 28.30 -5.38 3.47
C CYS A 276 28.37 -4.09 4.29
N THR A 277 27.24 -3.38 4.47
CA THR A 277 27.18 -2.16 5.29
C THR A 277 27.47 -2.47 6.76
N TRP A 278 26.94 -3.59 7.27
CA TRP A 278 27.24 -4.02 8.64
C TRP A 278 28.73 -4.34 8.84
N ILE A 279 29.34 -5.09 7.92
CA ILE A 279 30.78 -5.40 7.96
C ILE A 279 31.59 -4.11 7.84
N HIS A 280 31.22 -3.21 6.94
CA HIS A 280 31.87 -1.92 6.75
C HIS A 280 31.85 -1.09 8.04
N CYS A 281 30.72 -0.97 8.72
CA CYS A 281 30.65 -0.24 9.98
C CYS A 281 31.38 -0.96 11.15
N ALA A 282 31.42 -2.29 11.15
CA ALA A 282 32.01 -3.07 12.24
C ALA A 282 33.54 -3.24 12.14
N THR A 283 34.09 -3.22 10.94
CA THR A 283 35.52 -3.46 10.66
C THR A 283 36.36 -2.18 10.58
N ALA A 284 35.75 -1.02 10.82
CA ALA A 284 36.49 0.22 10.94
C ALA A 284 37.56 0.12 12.04
N SER A 285 38.70 0.80 11.86
CA SER A 285 39.85 0.82 12.78
C SER A 285 39.57 1.54 14.12
N ILE A 286 38.30 1.69 14.50
CA ILE A 286 37.80 2.42 15.67
C ILE A 286 37.23 1.40 16.65
N ALA A 287 37.60 1.50 17.93
CA ALA A 287 37.12 0.61 18.97
C ALA A 287 35.58 0.69 19.08
N GLY A 288 34.90 -0.44 18.85
CA GLY A 288 33.43 -0.53 18.85
C GLY A 288 32.76 -0.27 17.50
N GLY A 289 33.52 -0.01 16.44
CA GLY A 289 33.02 0.28 15.10
C GLY A 289 32.59 1.73 14.89
N LEU A 290 32.00 2.02 13.73
CA LEU A 290 31.47 3.34 13.40
C LEU A 290 30.23 3.69 14.22
N PRO A 291 29.98 4.99 14.52
CA PRO A 291 28.78 5.44 15.23
C PRO A 291 27.45 5.01 14.59
N GLU A 292 27.44 4.76 13.28
CA GLU A 292 26.28 4.34 12.51
C GLU A 292 25.95 2.84 12.64
N LEU A 293 26.85 2.03 13.23
CA LEU A 293 26.69 0.58 13.39
C LEU A 293 25.36 0.18 14.05
N PRO A 294 24.90 0.83 15.15
CA PRO A 294 23.62 0.49 15.78
C PRO A 294 22.41 0.67 14.85
N TYR A 295 22.47 1.61 13.90
CA TYR A 295 21.37 1.85 12.95
C TYR A 295 21.23 0.70 11.98
N VAL A 296 22.36 0.22 11.44
CA VAL A 296 22.41 -0.93 10.53
C VAL A 296 21.91 -2.20 11.23
N VAL A 297 22.32 -2.42 12.49
CA VAL A 297 21.83 -3.54 13.30
C VAL A 297 20.32 -3.46 13.51
N ALA A 298 19.79 -2.27 13.86
CA ALA A 298 18.35 -2.08 14.01
C ALA A 298 17.59 -2.34 12.70
N ILE A 299 18.12 -1.91 11.56
CA ILE A 299 17.54 -2.16 10.22
C ILE A 299 17.47 -3.66 9.93
N ILE A 300 18.55 -4.41 10.19
CA ILE A 300 18.61 -5.86 9.98
C ILE A 300 17.57 -6.56 10.86
N ILE A 301 17.49 -6.20 12.15
CA ILE A 301 16.49 -6.76 13.08
C ILE A 301 15.08 -6.49 12.58
N LEU A 302 14.76 -5.23 12.23
CA LEU A 302 13.44 -4.85 11.72
C LEU A 302 13.08 -5.64 10.46
N TRP A 303 14.03 -5.80 9.54
CA TRP A 303 13.82 -6.55 8.31
C TRP A 303 13.55 -8.03 8.59
N VAL A 304 14.38 -8.69 9.41
CA VAL A 304 14.21 -10.11 9.75
C VAL A 304 12.89 -10.35 10.49
N VAL A 305 12.56 -9.51 11.48
CA VAL A 305 11.31 -9.62 12.24
C VAL A 305 10.10 -9.49 11.32
N GLU A 306 10.09 -8.55 10.38
CA GLU A 306 8.97 -8.41 9.44
C GLU A 306 8.82 -9.63 8.54
N ARG A 307 9.93 -10.18 8.03
CA ARG A 307 9.93 -11.39 7.19
C ARG A 307 9.38 -12.61 7.94
N LEU A 308 9.81 -12.80 9.20
CA LEU A 308 9.32 -13.88 10.06
C LEU A 308 7.84 -13.68 10.39
N ALA A 309 7.41 -12.45 10.69
CA ALA A 309 6.01 -12.14 10.96
C ALA A 309 5.11 -12.46 9.76
N ARG A 310 5.54 -12.19 8.52
CA ARG A 310 4.79 -12.59 7.31
C ARG A 310 4.62 -14.10 7.22
N VAL A 311 5.71 -14.86 7.36
CA VAL A 311 5.66 -16.33 7.30
C VAL A 311 4.73 -16.87 8.38
N ALA A 312 4.82 -16.35 9.61
CA ALA A 312 3.97 -16.76 10.72
C ALA A 312 2.49 -16.44 10.49
N LEU A 313 2.16 -15.23 10.00
CA LEU A 313 0.77 -14.82 9.73
C LEU A 313 0.14 -15.58 8.56
N SER A 314 0.89 -15.80 7.48
CA SER A 314 0.44 -16.63 6.37
C SER A 314 0.21 -18.07 6.79
N ALA A 315 1.13 -18.65 7.56
CA ALA A 315 0.98 -20.01 8.09
C ALA A 315 -0.21 -20.11 9.05
N TYR A 316 -0.39 -19.14 9.94
CA TYR A 316 -1.50 -19.11 10.89
C TYR A 316 -2.87 -19.10 10.20
N SER A 317 -3.03 -18.25 9.19
CA SER A 317 -4.30 -18.10 8.47
C SER A 317 -4.57 -19.23 7.47
N SER A 318 -3.51 -19.84 6.91
CA SER A 318 -3.63 -20.85 5.85
C SER A 318 -3.54 -22.29 6.34
N TRP A 319 -3.05 -22.53 7.56
CA TRP A 319 -2.84 -23.86 8.11
C TRP A 319 -3.35 -24.01 9.55
N SER A 320 -3.99 -25.14 9.80
CA SER A 320 -4.45 -25.58 11.11
C SER A 320 -4.26 -27.08 11.26
N ARG A 321 -4.44 -27.60 12.49
CA ARG A 321 -4.46 -29.06 12.74
C ARG A 321 -5.53 -29.80 11.93
N HIS A 322 -6.54 -29.07 11.45
CA HIS A 322 -7.71 -29.58 10.74
C HIS A 322 -7.60 -29.47 9.21
N GLY A 323 -6.44 -29.07 8.69
CA GLY A 323 -6.20 -29.00 7.25
C GLY A 323 -5.58 -27.68 6.78
N TRP A 324 -5.43 -27.62 5.46
CA TRP A 324 -4.86 -26.51 4.71
C TRP A 324 -5.96 -25.68 4.06
N ALA A 325 -5.65 -24.43 3.73
CA ALA A 325 -6.54 -23.61 2.92
C ALA A 325 -6.62 -24.12 1.48
N ASP A 326 -7.84 -24.44 1.06
CA ASP A 326 -8.17 -24.89 -0.28
C ASP A 326 -8.80 -23.76 -1.07
N ALA A 327 -8.31 -23.52 -2.29
CA ALA A 327 -8.82 -22.53 -3.21
C ALA A 327 -9.56 -23.21 -4.36
N VAL A 328 -10.86 -22.97 -4.44
CA VAL A 328 -11.72 -23.39 -5.55
C VAL A 328 -11.69 -22.31 -6.61
N VAL A 329 -11.28 -22.66 -7.83
CA VAL A 329 -11.08 -21.72 -8.95
C VAL A 329 -12.02 -22.09 -10.07
N GLU A 330 -12.87 -21.13 -10.45
CA GLU A 330 -13.88 -21.27 -11.51
C GLU A 330 -13.56 -20.30 -12.65
N ALA A 331 -13.47 -20.80 -13.87
CA ALA A 331 -13.31 -19.96 -15.05
C ALA A 331 -14.66 -19.30 -15.43
N LEU A 332 -14.63 -17.98 -15.64
CA LEU A 332 -15.79 -17.16 -15.98
C LEU A 332 -15.59 -16.44 -17.34
N PRO A 333 -16.68 -15.95 -17.95
CA PRO A 333 -16.61 -15.13 -19.16
C PRO A 333 -15.73 -13.88 -19.00
N GLY A 334 -15.16 -13.40 -20.11
CA GLY A 334 -14.26 -12.25 -20.10
C GLY A 334 -12.89 -12.51 -19.47
N GLU A 335 -12.32 -13.71 -19.70
CA GLU A 335 -11.00 -14.12 -19.24
C GLU A 335 -10.75 -13.85 -17.75
N THR A 336 -11.69 -14.25 -16.92
CA THR A 336 -11.66 -13.97 -15.48
C THR A 336 -11.93 -15.24 -14.68
N CYS A 337 -11.32 -15.37 -13.51
CA CYS A 337 -11.57 -16.46 -12.57
C CYS A 337 -12.29 -15.93 -11.32
N ARG A 338 -13.27 -16.68 -10.83
CA ARG A 338 -13.72 -16.55 -9.44
C ARG A 338 -12.93 -17.53 -8.59
N VAL A 339 -12.25 -17.02 -7.57
CA VAL A 339 -11.45 -17.83 -6.64
C VAL A 339 -12.05 -17.74 -5.25
N THR A 340 -12.42 -18.86 -4.67
CA THR A 340 -12.92 -18.95 -3.30
C THR A 340 -11.93 -19.73 -2.45
N VAL A 341 -11.30 -19.06 -1.49
CA VAL A 341 -10.35 -19.65 -0.56
C VAL A 341 -11.07 -20.00 0.74
N HIS A 342 -11.11 -21.30 1.07
CA HIS A 342 -11.66 -21.81 2.32
C HIS A 342 -10.56 -21.87 3.38
N LEU A 343 -10.56 -20.90 4.30
CA LEU A 343 -9.60 -20.84 5.38
C LEU A 343 -9.98 -21.83 6.49
N PRO A 344 -9.01 -22.55 7.08
CA PRO A 344 -9.28 -23.52 8.14
C PRO A 344 -9.63 -22.87 9.50
N ARG A 345 -9.62 -21.54 9.58
CA ARG A 345 -9.88 -20.74 10.79
C ARG A 345 -10.85 -19.61 10.49
N TYR A 346 -11.44 -19.06 11.55
CA TYR A 346 -12.09 -17.76 11.51
C TYR A 346 -11.05 -16.65 11.31
N VAL A 347 -11.28 -15.79 10.32
CA VAL A 347 -10.50 -14.58 10.08
C VAL A 347 -11.49 -13.44 9.94
N ASN A 348 -11.35 -12.41 10.76
CA ASN A 348 -12.21 -11.23 10.67
C ASN A 348 -11.77 -10.39 9.46
N VAL A 349 -12.62 -10.34 8.43
CA VAL A 349 -12.35 -9.62 7.19
C VAL A 349 -13.32 -8.45 7.07
N ARG A 350 -12.78 -7.23 7.15
CA ARG A 350 -13.56 -6.00 7.00
C ARG A 350 -13.79 -5.65 5.52
N PRO A 351 -14.87 -4.93 5.17
CA PRO A 351 -15.06 -4.37 3.83
C PRO A 351 -13.87 -3.50 3.40
N GLY A 352 -13.58 -3.50 2.09
CA GLY A 352 -12.46 -2.74 1.51
C GLY A 352 -11.07 -3.31 1.80
N THR A 353 -10.99 -4.57 2.22
CA THR A 353 -9.71 -5.25 2.44
C THR A 353 -9.23 -6.01 1.19
N HIS A 354 -7.94 -6.28 1.16
CA HIS A 354 -7.32 -7.17 0.16
C HIS A 354 -6.44 -8.21 0.85
N ALA A 355 -6.10 -9.26 0.15
CA ALA A 355 -5.17 -10.28 0.63
C ALA A 355 -4.20 -10.65 -0.48
N TYR A 356 -3.02 -11.13 -0.08
CA TYR A 356 -2.08 -11.73 -1.02
C TYR A 356 -2.29 -13.24 -1.06
N LEU A 357 -2.34 -13.79 -2.27
CA LEU A 357 -2.52 -15.21 -2.53
C LEU A 357 -1.28 -15.80 -3.18
N ARG A 358 -0.97 -17.04 -2.78
CA ARG A 358 0.10 -17.87 -3.35
C ARG A 358 -0.45 -19.27 -3.57
N PHE A 359 -0.32 -19.80 -4.78
CA PHE A 359 -0.85 -21.11 -5.15
C PHE A 359 0.29 -22.10 -5.33
N LEU A 360 0.35 -23.10 -4.44
CA LEU A 360 1.50 -24.01 -4.34
C LEU A 360 1.72 -24.83 -5.62
N ASN A 361 0.62 -25.21 -6.29
CA ASN A 361 0.65 -26.07 -7.48
C ASN A 361 0.87 -25.31 -8.81
N ILE A 362 0.94 -23.97 -8.80
CA ILE A 362 1.11 -23.15 -10.02
C ILE A 362 2.37 -22.30 -9.93
N ALA A 363 2.49 -21.51 -8.87
CA ALA A 363 3.59 -20.59 -8.66
C ALA A 363 3.87 -20.47 -7.16
N PRO A 364 4.55 -21.46 -6.55
CA PRO A 364 4.73 -21.54 -5.11
C PRO A 364 5.57 -20.38 -4.56
N TRP A 365 6.35 -19.69 -5.40
CA TRP A 365 7.21 -18.59 -5.00
C TRP A 365 6.61 -17.20 -5.24
N GLN A 366 5.48 -17.11 -5.95
CA GLN A 366 4.85 -15.84 -6.30
C GLN A 366 3.67 -15.52 -5.37
N CYS A 367 3.51 -14.23 -5.08
CA CYS A 367 2.57 -13.74 -4.08
C CYS A 367 1.91 -12.47 -4.61
N HIS A 368 0.64 -12.58 -4.97
CA HIS A 368 -0.08 -11.55 -5.71
C HIS A 368 -1.25 -10.99 -4.91
N PRO A 369 -1.42 -9.66 -4.83
CA PRO A 369 -2.51 -9.02 -4.12
C PRO A 369 -3.83 -9.07 -4.90
N PHE A 370 -4.92 -9.41 -4.23
CA PHE A 370 -6.27 -9.37 -4.78
C PHE A 370 -7.25 -8.78 -3.76
N SER A 371 -8.13 -7.90 -4.22
CA SER A 371 -9.19 -7.33 -3.38
C SER A 371 -10.19 -8.41 -3.00
N ILE A 372 -10.58 -8.44 -1.73
CA ILE A 372 -11.57 -9.39 -1.24
C ILE A 372 -12.94 -8.91 -1.70
N ALA A 373 -13.62 -9.75 -2.47
CA ALA A 373 -14.93 -9.42 -3.02
C ALA A 373 -16.06 -9.82 -2.08
N TRP A 374 -15.97 -11.02 -1.49
CA TRP A 374 -17.04 -11.57 -0.68
C TRP A 374 -16.48 -12.43 0.46
N VAL A 375 -17.19 -12.45 1.59
CA VAL A 375 -16.81 -13.21 2.78
C VAL A 375 -18.03 -13.98 3.27
N LYS A 376 -17.84 -15.26 3.59
CA LYS A 376 -18.84 -16.08 4.29
C LYS A 376 -18.17 -16.76 5.47
N HIS A 377 -18.81 -16.67 6.64
CA HIS A 377 -18.41 -17.44 7.82
C HIS A 377 -19.32 -18.64 7.92
N ASN A 378 -18.73 -19.83 7.82
CA ASN A 378 -19.46 -21.09 7.88
C ASN A 378 -19.15 -21.77 9.22
N PRO A 379 -20.13 -22.44 9.84
CA PRO A 379 -19.89 -23.28 10.98
C PRO A 379 -18.92 -24.41 10.61
N ARG A 380 -18.11 -24.77 11.59
CA ARG A 380 -17.13 -25.84 11.49
C ARG A 380 -17.77 -27.12 12.00
N PHE A 381 -18.05 -28.03 11.09
CA PHE A 381 -18.33 -29.42 11.42
C PHE A 381 -17.02 -30.19 11.36
N ASP A 382 -16.63 -30.83 12.46
CA ASP A 382 -15.51 -31.77 12.46
C ASP A 382 -16.01 -33.10 11.87
N ASN A 383 -15.18 -33.73 11.03
CA ASN A 383 -15.55 -34.89 10.21
C ASN A 383 -15.93 -36.17 11.01
N ASP A 384 -15.90 -36.13 12.34
CA ASP A 384 -16.31 -37.26 13.18
C ASP A 384 -17.85 -37.32 13.38
N ASP A 385 -18.60 -36.27 12.98
CA ASP A 385 -20.06 -36.20 13.09
C ASP A 385 -20.74 -35.85 11.74
N ILE A 386 -20.54 -36.62 10.67
CA ILE A 386 -21.29 -36.40 9.42
C ILE A 386 -22.01 -37.67 8.95
N LEU A 387 -23.31 -37.74 9.27
CA LEU A 387 -24.33 -38.38 8.44
C LEU A 387 -25.03 -37.29 7.59
N PRO A 388 -25.64 -37.63 6.44
CA PRO A 388 -26.15 -36.65 5.49
C PRO A 388 -27.32 -35.81 6.05
N VAL A 389 -27.16 -34.49 5.93
CA VAL A 389 -28.12 -33.36 6.03
C VAL A 389 -29.51 -33.72 6.58
N SER A 390 -29.70 -33.47 7.89
CA SER A 390 -31.03 -33.37 8.49
C SER A 390 -31.39 -31.91 8.79
N VAL A 391 -32.69 -31.57 8.70
CA VAL A 391 -33.26 -30.24 8.96
C VAL A 391 -32.88 -29.66 10.34
N LYS A 392 -32.50 -30.52 11.30
CA LYS A 392 -32.06 -30.11 12.64
C LYS A 392 -30.71 -29.37 12.63
N GLU A 393 -29.83 -29.65 11.66
CA GLU A 393 -28.52 -28.99 11.60
C GLU A 393 -28.59 -27.60 10.97
N ALA A 394 -29.47 -27.34 9.99
CA ALA A 394 -29.68 -25.98 9.49
C ALA A 394 -30.17 -25.01 10.59
N GLN A 395 -30.96 -25.55 11.54
CA GLN A 395 -31.37 -24.82 12.75
C GLN A 395 -30.20 -24.62 13.73
N SER A 396 -29.31 -25.60 13.89
CA SER A 396 -28.10 -25.46 14.71
C SER A 396 -27.07 -24.52 14.09
N GLU A 397 -26.94 -24.46 12.75
CA GLU A 397 -26.12 -23.48 12.04
C GLU A 397 -26.58 -22.05 12.30
N GLN A 398 -27.87 -21.79 12.18
CA GLN A 398 -28.47 -20.49 12.48
C GLN A 398 -28.34 -20.12 13.96
N GLN A 399 -28.46 -21.10 14.87
CA GLN A 399 -28.30 -20.88 16.30
C GLN A 399 -26.83 -20.60 16.69
N ILE A 400 -25.86 -21.36 16.16
CA ILE A 400 -24.42 -21.12 16.35
C ILE A 400 -24.02 -19.76 15.78
N PHE A 401 -24.54 -19.40 14.61
CA PHE A 401 -24.29 -18.09 14.01
C PHE A 401 -24.88 -16.94 14.83
N MET A 402 -26.13 -17.07 15.32
CA MET A 402 -26.73 -16.08 16.23
C MET A 402 -25.94 -15.96 17.53
N GLU A 403 -25.58 -17.07 18.17
CA GLU A 403 -24.82 -17.06 19.42
C GLU A 403 -23.40 -16.52 19.26
N ALA A 404 -22.73 -16.78 18.13
CA ALA A 404 -21.42 -16.21 17.83
C ALA A 404 -21.48 -14.72 17.45
N SER A 405 -22.63 -14.22 17.00
CA SER A 405 -22.86 -12.82 16.62
C SER A 405 -23.29 -11.94 17.80
N VAL A 406 -23.92 -12.51 18.83
CA VAL A 406 -24.42 -11.80 20.02
C VAL A 406 -23.32 -11.60 21.07
N ASP A 407 -22.47 -12.60 21.30
CA ASP A 407 -21.34 -12.49 22.21
C ASP A 407 -20.13 -11.91 21.48
N GLY A 408 -20.08 -10.58 21.35
CA GLY A 408 -18.97 -9.84 20.73
C GLY A 408 -17.58 -10.00 21.39
N HIS A 409 -17.37 -11.04 22.22
CA HIS A 409 -16.12 -11.40 22.89
C HIS A 409 -15.83 -12.91 22.74
N ASN A 410 -15.03 -13.25 21.71
CA ASN A 410 -14.02 -14.32 21.61
C ASN A 410 -14.33 -15.81 21.95
N LYS A 411 -15.45 -16.20 22.56
CA LYS A 411 -15.59 -17.58 23.07
C LYS A 411 -15.95 -18.64 22.01
N LYS A 412 -16.61 -18.27 20.91
CA LYS A 412 -17.14 -19.24 19.90
C LYS A 412 -16.55 -19.11 18.48
N THR A 413 -15.60 -18.20 18.23
CA THR A 413 -14.97 -18.03 16.91
C THR A 413 -14.18 -19.24 16.43
N HIS A 414 -13.73 -20.10 17.35
CA HIS A 414 -13.05 -21.36 17.03
C HIS A 414 -13.95 -22.38 16.31
N LEU A 415 -15.28 -22.22 16.42
CA LEU A 415 -16.30 -23.03 15.74
C LEU A 415 -16.63 -22.52 14.34
N LEU A 416 -15.98 -21.45 13.86
CA LEU A 416 -16.25 -20.87 12.54
C LEU A 416 -15.03 -21.03 11.63
N ARG A 417 -15.30 -21.21 10.34
CA ARG A 417 -14.32 -21.13 9.24
C ARG A 417 -14.72 -20.00 8.30
N THR A 418 -13.74 -19.39 7.65
CA THR A 418 -13.97 -18.24 6.77
C THR A 418 -13.68 -18.61 5.33
N SER A 419 -14.66 -18.38 4.45
CA SER A 419 -14.49 -18.50 3.01
C SER A 419 -14.39 -17.10 2.40
N VAL A 420 -13.30 -16.83 1.69
CA VAL A 420 -13.00 -15.53 1.10
C VAL A 420 -13.00 -15.66 -0.41
N SER A 421 -13.79 -14.85 -1.11
CA SER A 421 -13.92 -14.90 -2.56
C SER A 421 -13.27 -13.70 -3.25
N PHE A 422 -12.70 -13.96 -4.42
CA PHE A 422 -11.95 -13.00 -5.24
C PHE A 422 -12.40 -13.12 -6.70
N ILE A 423 -12.26 -12.01 -7.45
CA ILE A 423 -12.40 -11.99 -8.91
C ILE A 423 -11.04 -11.62 -9.49
N ILE A 424 -10.43 -12.54 -10.24
CA ILE A 424 -9.07 -12.42 -10.78
C ILE A 424 -9.15 -12.42 -12.30
N SER A 425 -8.92 -11.26 -12.92
CA SER A 425 -8.85 -11.16 -14.38
C SER A 425 -7.49 -11.64 -14.90
N ALA A 426 -7.49 -12.43 -15.98
CA ALA A 426 -6.30 -12.98 -16.59
C ALA A 426 -5.49 -11.90 -17.33
N GLN A 427 -4.37 -11.48 -16.75
CA GLN A 427 -3.37 -10.64 -17.41
C GLN A 427 -2.28 -11.50 -18.06
N HIS A 428 -1.02 -11.09 -17.99
CA HIS A 428 0.15 -11.87 -18.38
C HIS A 428 0.71 -12.66 -17.18
N GLY A 429 1.53 -13.68 -17.44
CA GLY A 429 2.23 -14.43 -16.39
C GLY A 429 1.32 -15.31 -15.52
N PHE A 430 1.34 -15.09 -14.21
CA PHE A 430 0.67 -15.94 -13.21
C PHE A 430 -0.84 -16.07 -13.42
N THR A 431 -1.55 -14.95 -13.54
CA THR A 431 -3.01 -14.94 -13.64
C THR A 431 -3.50 -15.61 -14.93
N ARG A 432 -2.69 -15.58 -16.00
CA ARG A 432 -2.97 -16.29 -17.25
C ARG A 432 -2.90 -17.79 -17.04
N LYS A 433 -1.80 -18.27 -16.45
CA LYS A 433 -1.62 -19.70 -16.09
C LYS A 433 -2.74 -20.22 -15.19
N LEU A 434 -3.20 -19.40 -14.25
CA LEU A 434 -4.33 -19.72 -13.38
C LEU A 434 -5.63 -19.90 -14.19
N TYR A 435 -5.93 -18.95 -15.09
CA TYR A 435 -7.12 -19.00 -15.94
C TYR A 435 -7.09 -20.16 -16.94
N ASP A 436 -5.98 -20.35 -17.64
CA ASP A 436 -5.84 -21.41 -18.64
C ASP A 436 -6.01 -22.79 -18.00
N ARG A 437 -5.42 -23.01 -16.82
CA ARG A 437 -5.57 -24.26 -16.06
C ARG A 437 -7.00 -24.48 -15.56
N ALA A 438 -7.69 -23.42 -15.13
CA ALA A 438 -9.09 -23.52 -14.75
C ALA A 438 -9.99 -23.81 -15.97
N ARG A 439 -9.66 -23.24 -17.14
CA ARG A 439 -10.40 -23.44 -18.38
C ARG A 439 -10.21 -24.84 -18.97
N GLU A 440 -9.03 -25.44 -18.81
CA GLU A 440 -8.73 -26.80 -19.30
C GLU A 440 -9.64 -27.88 -18.70
N GLN A 441 -10.14 -27.70 -17.47
CA GLN A 441 -11.12 -28.61 -16.85
C GLN A 441 -12.58 -28.28 -17.21
N GLY A 442 -12.81 -27.36 -18.13
CA GLY A 442 -14.14 -27.00 -18.61
C GLY A 442 -14.97 -26.21 -17.59
N GLN A 443 -16.23 -26.60 -17.41
CA GLN A 443 -17.15 -25.96 -16.44
C GLN A 443 -16.93 -26.43 -14.99
N GLN A 444 -16.07 -27.41 -14.75
CA GLN A 444 -15.78 -27.89 -13.40
C GLN A 444 -14.72 -27.01 -12.73
N ALA A 445 -14.96 -26.64 -11.47
CA ALA A 445 -14.02 -25.88 -10.68
C ALA A 445 -12.78 -26.72 -10.33
N ILE A 446 -11.60 -26.10 -10.34
CA ILE A 446 -10.37 -26.76 -9.89
C ILE A 446 -10.09 -26.42 -8.43
N THR A 447 -9.60 -27.38 -7.64
CA THR A 447 -9.17 -27.15 -6.25
C THR A 447 -7.65 -27.12 -6.17
N LEU A 448 -7.10 -26.07 -5.57
CA LEU A 448 -5.67 -25.84 -5.42
C LEU A 448 -5.32 -25.54 -3.95
N LYS A 449 -4.12 -25.91 -3.51
CA LYS A 449 -3.61 -25.46 -2.21
C LYS A 449 -3.15 -24.00 -2.31
N ALA A 450 -3.67 -23.16 -1.42
CA ALA A 450 -3.36 -21.74 -1.39
C ALA A 450 -2.81 -21.31 -0.02
N LEU A 451 -1.87 -20.38 -0.05
CA LEU A 451 -1.47 -19.58 1.11
C LEU A 451 -2.12 -18.21 0.99
N PHE A 452 -2.83 -17.83 2.05
CA PHE A 452 -3.49 -16.55 2.26
C PHE A 452 -2.63 -15.70 3.20
N GLU A 453 -2.38 -14.45 2.82
CA GLU A 453 -1.67 -13.47 3.64
C GLU A 453 -2.52 -12.20 3.71
N GLY A 454 -3.06 -11.89 4.90
CA GLY A 454 -3.97 -10.77 5.12
C GLY A 454 -4.98 -11.06 6.21
N PRO A 455 -6.09 -10.30 6.27
CA PRO A 455 -6.46 -9.19 5.38
C PRO A 455 -5.63 -7.92 5.63
N TYR A 456 -5.39 -7.15 4.57
CA TYR A 456 -4.74 -5.84 4.56
C TYR A 456 -5.73 -4.73 4.22
N ALA A 457 -5.41 -3.48 4.59
CA ALA A 457 -6.24 -2.30 4.44
C ALA A 457 -7.56 -2.36 5.24
N GLY A 458 -8.68 -1.86 4.69
CA GLY A 458 -9.97 -1.80 5.39
C GLY A 458 -10.03 -0.74 6.51
N HIS A 459 -9.18 0.29 6.45
CA HIS A 459 -9.17 1.37 7.44
C HIS A 459 -10.27 2.41 7.21
N HIS A 460 -10.92 2.40 6.04
CA HIS A 460 -12.01 3.28 5.67
C HIS A 460 -13.37 2.62 5.98
N SER A 461 -13.90 2.87 7.18
CA SER A 461 -15.31 2.57 7.49
C SER A 461 -16.21 3.62 6.83
N LEU A 462 -17.27 3.13 6.19
CA LEU A 462 -18.28 3.97 5.55
C LEU A 462 -19.53 4.18 6.44
N ASP A 463 -19.52 3.68 7.67
CA ASP A 463 -20.69 3.61 8.56
C ASP A 463 -21.19 4.97 9.03
N SER A 464 -20.28 5.96 9.03
CA SER A 464 -20.57 7.35 9.43
C SER A 464 -21.21 8.20 8.34
N TYR A 465 -21.36 7.70 7.11
CA TYR A 465 -21.88 8.48 5.99
C TYR A 465 -23.36 8.20 5.77
N GLY A 466 -24.15 9.26 5.61
CA GLY A 466 -25.57 9.14 5.29
C GLY A 466 -25.80 8.76 3.81
N HIS A 467 -24.84 9.08 2.94
CA HIS A 467 -24.91 8.80 1.51
C HIS A 467 -23.58 8.29 1.00
N VAL A 468 -23.59 7.08 0.42
CA VAL A 468 -22.39 6.44 -0.10
C VAL A 468 -22.52 6.25 -1.61
N VAL A 469 -21.55 6.78 -2.37
CA VAL A 469 -21.45 6.61 -3.82
C VAL A 469 -20.29 5.67 -4.11
N LEU A 470 -20.62 4.48 -4.59
CA LEU A 470 -19.67 3.41 -4.87
C LEU A 470 -19.44 3.31 -6.38
N VAL A 471 -18.28 3.75 -6.88
CA VAL A 471 -17.92 3.72 -8.31
C VAL A 471 -16.96 2.58 -8.58
N ALA A 472 -17.38 1.61 -9.38
CA ALA A 472 -16.57 0.47 -9.81
C ALA A 472 -16.32 0.51 -11.33
N GLY A 473 -15.12 0.11 -11.73
CA GLY A 473 -14.75 -0.09 -13.13
C GLY A 473 -14.18 -1.49 -13.34
N ALA A 474 -14.77 -2.26 -14.26
CA ALA A 474 -14.38 -3.64 -14.53
C ALA A 474 -14.26 -4.47 -13.24
N SER A 475 -13.10 -5.10 -12.98
CA SER A 475 -12.82 -5.91 -11.78
C SER A 475 -12.75 -5.12 -10.48
N GLY A 476 -12.70 -3.78 -10.51
CA GLY A 476 -12.77 -2.92 -9.32
C GLY A 476 -14.09 -3.03 -8.54
N ILE A 477 -15.05 -3.80 -9.04
CA ILE A 477 -16.28 -4.16 -8.33
C ILE A 477 -16.03 -4.95 -7.05
N THR A 478 -14.96 -5.73 -6.99
CA THR A 478 -14.60 -6.54 -5.81
C THR A 478 -14.48 -5.68 -4.55
N HIS A 479 -13.82 -4.54 -4.66
CA HIS A 479 -13.72 -3.60 -3.56
C HIS A 479 -15.10 -3.06 -3.15
N GLN A 480 -15.89 -2.60 -4.12
CA GLN A 480 -17.16 -1.91 -3.85
C GLN A 480 -18.25 -2.85 -3.32
N ILE A 481 -18.32 -4.08 -3.82
CA ILE A 481 -19.37 -5.04 -3.41
C ILE A 481 -19.20 -5.49 -1.95
N SER A 482 -17.97 -5.49 -1.43
CA SER A 482 -17.70 -5.80 -0.02
C SER A 482 -18.39 -4.82 0.94
N TYR A 483 -18.58 -3.57 0.54
CA TYR A 483 -19.30 -2.56 1.32
C TYR A 483 -20.82 -2.68 1.19
N LEU A 484 -21.33 -3.14 0.03
CA LEU A 484 -22.77 -3.17 -0.23
C LEU A 484 -23.52 -4.00 0.81
N ARG A 485 -23.07 -5.24 1.05
CA ARG A 485 -23.70 -6.13 2.03
C ARG A 485 -23.70 -5.51 3.43
N HIS A 486 -22.53 -5.07 3.89
CA HIS A 486 -22.33 -4.47 5.21
C HIS A 486 -23.23 -3.26 5.46
N LEU A 487 -23.34 -2.35 4.48
CA LEU A 487 -24.16 -1.14 4.63
C LEU A 487 -25.66 -1.42 4.61
N ILE A 488 -26.11 -2.43 3.85
CA ILE A 488 -27.54 -2.80 3.78
C ILE A 488 -27.97 -3.55 5.04
N GLU A 489 -27.18 -4.53 5.49
CA GLU A 489 -27.42 -5.24 6.75
C GLU A 489 -27.35 -4.26 7.93
N GLY A 490 -26.37 -3.35 7.93
CA GLY A 490 -26.24 -2.30 8.94
C GLY A 490 -27.41 -1.30 8.94
N TYR A 491 -27.98 -0.99 7.77
CA TYR A 491 -29.19 -0.15 7.69
C TYR A 491 -30.40 -0.86 8.33
N ALA A 492 -30.62 -2.12 7.98
CA ALA A 492 -31.70 -2.93 8.55
C ALA A 492 -31.56 -3.10 10.08
N ALA A 493 -30.33 -3.22 10.58
CA ALA A 493 -30.02 -3.32 12.00
C ALA A 493 -29.98 -1.96 12.73
N GLY A 494 -30.07 -0.84 12.01
CA GLY A 494 -29.95 0.51 12.60
C GLY A 494 -28.55 0.88 13.09
N THR A 495 -27.51 0.12 12.72
CA THR A 495 -26.13 0.30 13.22
C THR A 495 -25.30 1.27 12.38
N VAL A 496 -25.80 1.70 11.21
CA VAL A 496 -25.11 2.65 10.31
C VAL A 496 -25.92 3.92 10.04
N ALA A 497 -25.23 5.00 9.68
CA ALA A 497 -25.86 6.26 9.28
C ALA A 497 -26.44 6.22 7.86
N THR A 498 -26.03 5.27 7.02
CA THR A 498 -26.38 5.19 5.59
C THR A 498 -27.88 5.18 5.34
N ARG A 499 -28.36 6.12 4.53
CA ARG A 499 -29.75 6.22 4.04
C ARG A 499 -29.86 6.16 2.53
N ARG A 500 -28.73 6.21 1.83
CA ARG A 500 -28.68 6.11 0.37
C ARG A 500 -27.35 5.53 -0.09
N ILE A 501 -27.42 4.54 -0.96
CA ILE A 501 -26.28 3.87 -1.58
C ILE A 501 -26.46 3.97 -3.10
N SER A 502 -25.56 4.71 -3.75
CA SER A 502 -25.53 4.84 -5.21
C SER A 502 -24.40 3.98 -5.75
N PHE A 503 -24.75 2.79 -6.25
CA PHE A 503 -23.81 1.84 -6.81
C PHE A 503 -23.69 2.02 -8.33
N ILE A 504 -22.53 2.45 -8.80
CA ILE A 504 -22.25 2.75 -10.21
C ILE A 504 -21.20 1.78 -10.69
N TRP A 505 -21.54 0.92 -11.65
CA TRP A 505 -20.58 -0.03 -12.21
C TRP A 505 -20.44 0.17 -13.71
N VAL A 506 -19.20 0.42 -14.14
CA VAL A 506 -18.83 0.64 -15.54
C VAL A 506 -18.11 -0.58 -16.06
N VAL A 507 -18.69 -1.26 -17.04
CA VAL A 507 -18.13 -2.45 -17.68
C VAL A 507 -18.02 -2.27 -19.19
N ARG A 508 -17.16 -3.07 -19.81
CA ARG A 508 -17.08 -3.15 -21.27
C ARG A 508 -18.23 -3.95 -21.84
N ASP A 509 -18.52 -5.10 -21.23
CA ASP A 509 -19.46 -6.10 -21.71
C ASP A 509 -20.40 -6.57 -20.58
N GLN A 510 -21.60 -7.02 -20.93
CA GLN A 510 -22.60 -7.55 -19.99
C GLN A 510 -22.20 -8.88 -19.38
N GLU A 511 -21.36 -9.66 -20.06
CA GLU A 511 -20.79 -10.92 -19.54
C GLU A 511 -20.13 -10.75 -18.17
N ALA A 512 -19.62 -9.54 -17.88
CA ALA A 512 -19.04 -9.22 -16.58
C ALA A 512 -20.04 -9.37 -15.42
N PHE A 513 -21.34 -9.27 -15.66
CA PHE A 513 -22.37 -9.41 -14.62
C PHE A 513 -22.38 -10.81 -14.00
N GLU A 514 -21.96 -11.84 -14.75
CA GLU A 514 -21.84 -13.21 -14.23
C GLU A 514 -20.78 -13.33 -13.13
N TRP A 515 -19.80 -12.42 -13.07
CA TRP A 515 -18.73 -12.44 -12.06
C TRP A 515 -19.27 -12.40 -10.64
N ILE A 516 -20.29 -11.58 -10.42
CA ILE A 516 -20.84 -11.30 -9.09
C ILE A 516 -22.28 -11.78 -8.93
N ARG A 517 -22.83 -12.48 -9.93
CA ARG A 517 -24.23 -12.88 -9.95
C ARG A 517 -24.69 -13.57 -8.66
N PRO A 518 -23.97 -14.56 -8.10
CA PRO A 518 -24.41 -15.20 -6.84
C PRO A 518 -24.48 -14.24 -5.65
N TRP A 519 -23.56 -13.27 -5.59
CA TRP A 519 -23.51 -12.27 -4.51
C TRP A 519 -24.59 -11.20 -4.68
N MET A 520 -24.87 -10.81 -5.92
CA MET A 520 -25.98 -9.89 -6.19
C MET A 520 -27.33 -10.52 -5.92
N ASP A 521 -27.53 -11.80 -6.25
CA ASP A 521 -28.76 -12.50 -5.92
C ASP A 521 -29.00 -12.52 -4.40
N GLU A 522 -27.94 -12.65 -3.59
CA GLU A 522 -28.00 -12.53 -2.13
C GLU A 522 -28.35 -11.10 -1.69
N ILE A 523 -27.66 -10.08 -2.22
CA ILE A 523 -27.94 -8.66 -1.92
C ILE A 523 -29.38 -8.27 -2.28
N LEU A 524 -29.88 -8.75 -3.41
CA LEU A 524 -31.20 -8.41 -3.91
C LEU A 524 -32.34 -9.04 -3.08
N ARG A 525 -32.04 -10.07 -2.29
CA ARG A 525 -32.95 -10.72 -1.34
C ARG A 525 -32.93 -10.09 0.06
N LEU A 526 -31.96 -9.22 0.36
CA LEU A 526 -31.89 -8.58 1.68
C LEU A 526 -33.12 -7.69 1.94
N PRO A 527 -33.63 -7.65 3.18
CA PRO A 527 -34.75 -6.79 3.56
C PRO A 527 -34.35 -5.31 3.42
N HIS A 528 -35.34 -4.45 3.15
CA HIS A 528 -35.19 -3.00 3.04
C HIS A 528 -34.18 -2.48 1.99
N ARG A 529 -33.52 -3.35 1.23
CA ARG A 529 -32.52 -2.94 0.24
C ARG A 529 -33.07 -2.00 -0.84
N ALA A 530 -34.35 -2.10 -1.19
CA ALA A 530 -34.99 -1.24 -2.17
C ALA A 530 -35.15 0.23 -1.71
N GLU A 531 -35.10 0.49 -0.40
CA GLU A 531 -35.19 1.84 0.18
C GLU A 531 -33.87 2.61 0.05
N VAL A 532 -32.74 1.90 0.15
CA VAL A 532 -31.41 2.50 0.22
C VAL A 532 -30.57 2.31 -1.04
N LEU A 533 -30.71 1.18 -1.77
CA LEU A 533 -29.81 0.81 -2.86
C LEU A 533 -30.34 1.25 -4.24
N HIS A 534 -29.52 2.03 -4.94
CA HIS A 534 -29.71 2.44 -6.32
C HIS A 534 -28.54 1.98 -7.18
N ILE A 535 -28.80 1.06 -8.11
CA ILE A 535 -27.81 0.47 -9.00
C ILE A 535 -27.89 1.11 -10.38
N ARG A 536 -26.76 1.60 -10.89
CA ARG A 536 -26.60 2.09 -12.27
C ARG A 536 -25.46 1.37 -12.96
N LEU A 537 -25.80 0.59 -13.97
CA LEU A 537 -24.86 -0.19 -14.76
C LEU A 537 -24.61 0.53 -16.09
N PHE A 538 -23.34 0.77 -16.41
CA PHE A 538 -22.93 1.42 -17.65
C PHE A 538 -22.14 0.44 -18.51
N VAL A 539 -22.69 0.07 -19.66
CA VAL A 539 -22.06 -0.85 -20.62
C VAL A 539 -21.49 -0.04 -21.77
N THR A 540 -20.16 0.02 -21.84
CA THR A 540 -19.46 0.94 -22.75
C THR A 540 -19.23 0.40 -24.16
N ARG A 541 -19.29 -0.93 -24.35
CA ARG A 541 -19.13 -1.61 -25.65
C ARG A 541 -20.03 -2.85 -25.71
N PRO A 542 -21.36 -2.69 -25.82
CA PRO A 542 -22.26 -3.84 -25.87
C PRO A 542 -22.02 -4.66 -27.14
N LYS A 543 -21.63 -5.94 -27.01
CA LYS A 543 -21.48 -6.87 -28.15
C LYS A 543 -22.82 -7.28 -28.75
N HIS A 544 -23.85 -7.35 -27.91
CA HIS A 544 -25.22 -7.62 -28.30
C HIS A 544 -26.11 -6.43 -27.95
N ALA A 545 -27.20 -6.23 -28.68
CA ALA A 545 -28.24 -5.28 -28.28
C ALA A 545 -28.63 -5.61 -26.84
N LEU A 546 -28.49 -4.62 -25.93
CA LEU A 546 -28.82 -4.83 -24.52
C LEU A 546 -30.26 -5.33 -24.49
N LYS A 547 -30.48 -6.58 -24.06
CA LYS A 547 -31.82 -7.02 -23.69
C LYS A 547 -32.29 -6.00 -22.66
N MET A 548 -33.33 -5.24 -22.98
CA MET A 548 -33.93 -4.31 -22.04
C MET A 548 -34.47 -5.16 -20.89
N TYR A 549 -33.66 -5.37 -19.87
CA TYR A 549 -34.15 -5.81 -18.58
C TYR A 549 -35.19 -4.78 -18.18
N PRO A 550 -36.43 -5.17 -17.83
CA PRO A 550 -37.41 -4.21 -17.33
C PRO A 550 -36.74 -3.43 -16.21
N ALA A 551 -36.57 -2.11 -16.41
CA ALA A 551 -35.84 -1.26 -15.49
C ALA A 551 -36.59 -1.26 -14.17
N SER A 552 -36.18 -2.14 -13.26
CA SER A 552 -36.66 -2.06 -11.88
C SER A 552 -36.26 -0.69 -11.33
N ARG A 553 -37.10 -0.09 -10.48
CA ARG A 553 -36.82 1.23 -9.90
C ARG A 553 -35.43 1.32 -9.25
N SER A 554 -34.90 0.19 -8.80
CA SER A 554 -33.58 0.07 -8.15
C SER A 554 -32.42 -0.25 -9.09
N VAL A 555 -32.64 -0.75 -10.31
CA VAL A 555 -31.55 -1.17 -11.23
C VAL A 555 -31.76 -0.58 -12.63
N GLN A 556 -30.84 0.28 -13.04
CA GLN A 556 -30.85 0.95 -14.35
C GLN A 556 -29.62 0.54 -15.16
N VAL A 557 -29.79 0.27 -16.45
CA VAL A 557 -28.71 -0.10 -17.37
C VAL A 557 -28.63 0.90 -18.51
N PHE A 558 -27.44 1.42 -18.78
CA PHE A 558 -27.17 2.45 -19.79
C PHE A 558 -26.11 1.98 -20.81
N PRO A 559 -26.39 2.02 -22.13
CA PRO A 559 -25.44 1.67 -23.19
C PRO A 559 -24.45 2.81 -23.51
N SER A 560 -23.82 3.41 -22.49
CA SER A 560 -22.89 4.52 -22.72
C SER A 560 -21.86 4.66 -21.60
N ARG A 561 -20.86 5.51 -21.81
CA ARG A 561 -19.95 5.94 -20.73
C ARG A 561 -20.68 6.95 -19.85
N PRO A 562 -20.58 6.84 -18.51
CA PRO A 562 -21.20 7.81 -17.62
C PRO A 562 -20.51 9.18 -17.71
N ASN A 563 -21.30 10.25 -17.72
CA ASN A 563 -20.80 11.58 -17.41
C ASN A 563 -20.71 11.73 -15.89
N ILE A 564 -19.53 11.46 -15.33
CA ILE A 564 -19.31 11.41 -13.88
C ILE A 564 -19.61 12.75 -13.19
N SER A 565 -19.27 13.88 -13.82
CA SER A 565 -19.55 15.21 -13.26
C SER A 565 -21.04 15.46 -13.10
N THR A 566 -21.83 15.15 -14.14
CA THR A 566 -23.29 15.31 -14.08
C THR A 566 -23.92 14.36 -13.06
N LEU A 567 -23.39 13.13 -12.99
CA LEU A 567 -23.88 12.12 -12.05
C LEU A 567 -23.60 12.53 -10.59
N LEU A 568 -22.39 13.00 -10.28
CA LEU A 568 -22.05 13.45 -8.93
C LEU A 568 -22.84 14.69 -8.52
N LYS A 569 -23.02 15.69 -9.41
CA LYS A 569 -23.89 16.84 -9.13
C LYS A 569 -25.31 16.42 -8.77
N LYS A 570 -25.86 15.41 -9.49
CA LYS A 570 -27.16 14.84 -9.15
C LYS A 570 -27.17 14.15 -7.78
N GLU A 571 -26.13 13.39 -7.44
CA GLU A 571 -26.05 12.75 -6.12
C GLU A 571 -25.88 13.77 -4.98
N VAL A 572 -25.14 14.87 -5.20
CA VAL A 572 -25.02 15.97 -4.21
C VAL A 572 -26.35 16.68 -4.00
N ALA A 573 -27.14 16.89 -5.06
CA ALA A 573 -28.48 17.45 -4.94
C ALA A 573 -29.40 16.58 -4.06
N GLU A 574 -29.30 15.26 -4.21
CA GLU A 574 -30.08 14.26 -3.45
C GLU A 574 -29.40 13.82 -2.13
N GLN A 575 -28.32 14.50 -1.72
CA GLN A 575 -27.46 14.12 -0.61
C GLN A 575 -28.21 13.91 0.71
N LYS A 576 -27.92 12.78 1.37
CA LYS A 576 -28.37 12.47 2.74
C LYS A 576 -27.19 12.48 3.70
N GLY A 577 -27.21 13.36 4.71
CA GLY A 577 -26.10 13.50 5.65
C GLY A 577 -24.76 13.78 4.97
N ALA A 578 -23.66 13.34 5.58
CA ALA A 578 -22.34 13.40 4.94
C ALA A 578 -22.27 12.40 3.77
N MET A 579 -21.64 12.79 2.67
CA MET A 579 -21.47 11.94 1.49
C MET A 579 -20.03 11.43 1.37
N CYS A 580 -19.85 10.15 1.04
CA CYS A 580 -18.56 9.58 0.66
C CYS A 580 -18.62 9.02 -0.76
N VAL A 581 -17.67 9.40 -1.61
CA VAL A 581 -17.47 8.87 -2.95
C VAL A 581 -16.23 7.99 -2.94
N THR A 582 -16.40 6.70 -3.21
CA THR A 582 -15.29 5.78 -3.40
C THR A 582 -15.20 5.33 -4.85
N VAL A 583 -13.97 5.20 -5.36
CA VAL A 583 -13.71 4.72 -6.72
C VAL A 583 -12.68 3.59 -6.70
N CYS A 584 -12.98 2.52 -7.44
CA CYS A 584 -12.02 1.47 -7.76
C CYS A 584 -12.14 1.06 -9.23
N GLY A 585 -11.05 1.21 -9.99
CA GLY A 585 -10.97 0.82 -11.40
C GLY A 585 -9.80 1.49 -12.12
N SER A 586 -9.91 1.70 -13.44
CA SER A 586 -8.80 2.28 -14.22
C SER A 586 -8.40 3.68 -13.74
N GLY A 587 -7.11 4.02 -13.76
CA GLY A 587 -6.62 5.33 -13.32
C GLY A 587 -7.32 6.52 -13.99
N ALA A 588 -7.64 6.43 -15.28
CA ALA A 588 -8.37 7.49 -15.99
C ALA A 588 -9.78 7.72 -15.42
N MET A 589 -10.48 6.65 -15.03
CA MET A 589 -11.81 6.75 -14.40
C MET A 589 -11.69 7.31 -12.98
N ALA A 590 -10.67 6.89 -12.22
CA ALA A 590 -10.43 7.44 -10.89
C ALA A 590 -10.09 8.94 -10.92
N ASP A 591 -9.32 9.38 -11.92
CA ASP A 591 -9.05 10.79 -12.21
C ASP A 591 -10.33 11.57 -12.56
N ASP A 592 -11.22 10.99 -13.37
CA ASP A 592 -12.50 11.60 -13.71
C ASP A 592 -13.41 11.76 -12.48
N VAL A 593 -13.48 10.75 -11.61
CA VAL A 593 -14.24 10.82 -10.35
C VAL A 593 -13.61 11.84 -9.40
N ARG A 594 -12.29 11.83 -9.22
CA ARG A 594 -11.56 12.80 -8.41
C ARG A 594 -11.83 14.23 -8.87
N ALA A 595 -11.74 14.50 -10.17
CA ALA A 595 -12.01 15.81 -10.74
C ALA A 595 -13.45 16.24 -10.46
N ALA A 596 -14.42 15.35 -10.69
CA ALA A 596 -15.82 15.63 -10.44
C ALA A 596 -16.13 15.85 -8.94
N VAL A 597 -15.47 15.14 -8.01
CA VAL A 597 -15.61 15.42 -6.57
C VAL A 597 -15.05 16.81 -6.24
N ARG A 598 -13.90 17.18 -6.81
CA ARG A 598 -13.31 18.51 -6.59
C ARG A 598 -14.21 19.65 -7.08
N ASP A 599 -14.97 19.42 -8.14
CA ASP A 599 -15.90 20.42 -8.69
C ASP A 599 -17.11 20.65 -7.76
N VAL A 600 -17.60 19.61 -7.07
CA VAL A 600 -18.77 19.73 -6.18
C VAL A 600 -18.42 20.20 -4.77
N LEU A 601 -17.14 20.21 -4.39
CA LEU A 601 -16.69 20.71 -3.08
C LEU A 601 -16.98 22.21 -2.89
N ASP A 602 -17.13 22.99 -3.96
CA ASP A 602 -17.47 24.41 -3.89
C ASP A 602 -18.89 24.67 -3.40
N GLU A 603 -19.76 23.64 -3.42
CA GLU A 603 -21.17 23.75 -3.01
C GLU A 603 -21.36 23.80 -1.47
N GLY A 604 -20.26 23.77 -0.70
CA GLY A 604 -20.29 23.85 0.77
C GLY A 604 -20.80 22.59 1.47
N THR A 605 -20.91 21.48 0.73
CA THR A 605 -21.36 20.17 1.24
C THR A 605 -20.20 19.30 1.73
N VAL A 606 -20.49 18.38 2.66
CA VAL A 606 -19.52 17.38 3.10
C VAL A 606 -19.46 16.25 2.08
N VAL A 607 -18.41 16.28 1.26
CA VAL A 607 -18.08 15.22 0.32
C VAL A 607 -16.66 14.72 0.58
N ASP A 608 -16.54 13.47 0.99
CA ASP A 608 -15.26 12.78 1.16
C ASP A 608 -14.97 11.90 -0.05
N PHE A 609 -13.69 11.83 -0.44
CA PHE A 609 -13.22 11.03 -1.56
C PHE A 609 -12.22 9.96 -1.10
N VAL A 610 -12.47 8.72 -1.51
CA VAL A 610 -11.59 7.57 -1.25
C VAL A 610 -11.29 6.88 -2.57
N GLU A 611 -10.04 6.95 -3.01
CA GLU A 611 -9.56 6.20 -4.18
C GLU A 611 -8.88 4.93 -3.71
N GLU A 612 -9.31 3.81 -4.28
CA GLU A 612 -8.69 2.50 -4.06
C GLU A 612 -8.19 2.02 -5.42
N SER A 613 -6.88 2.09 -5.60
CA SER A 613 -6.22 1.74 -6.85
C SER A 613 -5.17 0.66 -6.62
N PHE A 614 -5.43 -0.52 -7.16
CA PHE A 614 -4.45 -1.58 -7.30
C PHE A 614 -3.66 -1.34 -8.61
N THR A 615 -2.74 -0.38 -8.60
CA THR A 615 -1.81 -0.14 -9.72
C THR A 615 -0.60 -1.05 -9.54
N TRP A 616 -0.66 -2.26 -10.10
CA TRP A 616 0.47 -3.20 -10.12
C TRP A 616 0.99 -3.36 -11.54
#